data_AF-A0A8J3IFG7-F1
#
_entry.id   AF-A0A8J3IFG7-F1
#
_cell.length_a   1.000
_cell.length_b   1.000
_cell.length_c   1.000
_cell.angle_alpha   90.00
_cell.angle_beta   90.00
_cell.angle_gamma   90.00
#
_symmetry.space_group_name_H-M   'P 1'
#
loop_
_entity.id
_entity.type
_entity.pdbx_description
1 polymer ?
#
loop_
_entity_poly.entity_id
_entity_poly.type
_entity_poly.pdbx_seq_one_letter_code
_entity_poly.pdbx_strand_id
1 'polypeptide(L)' 'MNASAESPISGNGVLPEGASILSRKVARSGHISYEGRPYFISKALAGRYIRLVVLDGRLIVDASIPLHKEYTLS' A
#
# COMPACT_ATOMS: atom_id res chain seq x y z
N MET A 1 17.30 2.01 29.30
CA MET A 1 15.88 1.77 28.96
C MET A 1 15.79 1.76 27.44
N ASN A 2 15.41 0.61 26.88
CA ASN A 2 15.33 0.35 25.45
C ASN A 2 14.19 1.16 24.82
N ALA A 3 14.47 1.85 23.72
CA ALA A 3 13.45 2.22 22.74
C ALA A 3 14.03 1.89 21.36
N SER A 4 13.67 0.70 20.87
CA SER A 4 14.03 0.18 19.56
C SER A 4 13.57 1.13 18.48
N ALA A 5 14.52 1.67 17.71
CA ALA A 5 14.25 2.40 16.48
C ALA A 5 13.81 1.39 15.41
N GLU A 6 12.49 1.23 15.28
CA GLU A 6 11.91 0.45 14.19
C GLU A 6 12.11 1.24 12.89
N SER A 7 13.00 0.71 12.04
CA SER A 7 13.38 1.30 10.76
C SER A 7 12.36 0.92 9.69
N PRO A 8 11.85 1.85 8.86
CA PRO A 8 11.25 1.42 7.61
C PRO A 8 11.57 2.38 6.45
N ILE A 9 12.62 2.08 5.69
CA ILE A 9 12.64 2.17 4.22
C ILE A 9 13.81 1.28 3.76
N SER A 10 13.50 0.05 3.37
CA SER A 10 14.35 -0.68 2.43
C SER A 10 14.02 -0.14 1.04
N GLY A 11 14.82 0.83 0.58
CA GLY A 11 14.74 1.44 -0.75
C GLY A 11 14.95 2.95 -0.69
N ASN A 12 16.22 3.40 -0.64
CA ASN A 12 16.66 4.80 -0.64
C ASN A 12 16.22 5.59 -1.88
N GLY A 13 14.93 5.89 -2.02
CA GLY A 13 14.44 6.95 -2.90
C GLY A 13 14.11 8.15 -2.04
N VAL A 14 14.83 9.26 -2.22
CA VAL A 14 14.43 10.56 -1.68
C VAL A 14 12.99 10.80 -2.12
N LEU A 15 12.09 11.01 -1.17
CA LEU A 15 10.71 11.33 -1.50
C LEU A 15 10.68 12.69 -2.19
N PRO A 16 9.98 12.82 -3.32
CA PRO A 16 9.82 14.11 -3.96
C PRO A 16 9.22 15.12 -3.00
N GLU A 17 9.64 16.38 -3.12
CA GLU A 17 9.06 17.47 -2.34
C GLU A 17 7.54 17.54 -2.56
N GLY A 18 6.78 17.72 -1.49
CA GLY A 18 5.31 17.70 -1.53
C GLY A 18 4.68 16.30 -1.51
N ALA A 19 5.48 15.22 -1.48
CA ALA A 19 4.93 13.87 -1.32
C ALA A 19 4.42 13.61 0.11
N SER A 20 3.19 13.13 0.23
CA SER A 20 2.63 12.65 1.51
C SER A 20 2.54 11.13 1.52
N ILE A 21 3.02 10.50 2.59
CA ILE A 21 2.94 9.04 2.78
C ILE A 21 1.85 8.71 3.78
N LEU A 22 0.96 7.82 3.37
CA LEU A 22 -0.13 7.33 4.20
C LEU A 22 -0.10 5.81 4.26
N SER A 23 -0.42 5.25 5.43
CA SER A 23 -0.71 3.83 5.57
C SER A 23 -2.22 3.64 5.63
N ARG A 24 -2.75 2.75 4.79
CA ARG A 24 -4.18 2.43 4.74
C ARG A 24 -4.40 0.93 4.67
N LYS A 25 -5.39 0.46 5.42
CA LYS A 25 -5.84 -0.92 5.38
C LYS A 25 -6.75 -1.13 4.18
N VAL A 26 -6.47 -2.16 3.38
CA VAL A 26 -7.34 -2.56 2.27
C VAL A 26 -8.58 -3.25 2.84
N ALA A 27 -9.75 -2.79 2.44
CA ALA A 27 -11.03 -3.38 2.80
C ALA A 27 -11.16 -4.81 2.24
N ARG A 28 -12.08 -5.59 2.81
CA ARG A 28 -12.35 -6.97 2.34
C ARG A 28 -12.72 -7.06 0.86
N SER A 29 -13.36 -6.02 0.32
CA SER A 29 -13.68 -5.93 -1.11
C SER A 29 -12.52 -5.50 -2.00
N GLY A 30 -11.33 -5.22 -1.44
CA GLY A 30 -10.11 -4.90 -2.19
C GLY A 30 -9.91 -3.42 -2.49
N HIS A 31 -10.65 -2.51 -1.84
CA HIS A 31 -10.51 -1.06 -2.02
C HIS A 31 -9.92 -0.37 -0.79
N ILE A 32 -9.43 0.85 -0.97
CA ILE A 32 -9.10 1.79 0.10
C ILE A 32 -9.95 3.06 -0.06
N SER A 33 -10.16 3.79 1.03
CA SER A 33 -10.79 5.11 0.99
C SER A 33 -9.72 6.21 1.10
N TYR A 34 -9.80 7.18 0.20
CA TYR A 34 -8.98 8.40 0.22
C TYR A 34 -9.88 9.60 -0.10
N GLU A 35 -9.85 10.64 0.74
CA GLU A 35 -10.71 11.82 0.61
C GLU A 35 -12.21 11.50 0.41
N GLY A 36 -12.71 10.51 1.16
CA GLY A 36 -14.11 10.07 1.08
C GLY A 36 -14.47 9.25 -0.18
N ARG A 37 -13.51 8.99 -1.08
CA ARG A 37 -13.71 8.24 -2.32
C ARG A 37 -13.05 6.86 -2.27
N PRO A 38 -13.70 5.81 -2.80
CA PRO A 38 -13.09 4.49 -2.89
C PRO A 38 -12.16 4.36 -4.10
N TYR A 39 -11.01 3.72 -3.90
CA TYR A 39 -10.06 3.34 -4.95
C TYR A 39 -9.82 1.83 -4.89
N PHE A 40 -10.04 1.14 -6.01
CA PHE A 40 -9.86 -0.31 -6.10
C PHE A 40 -8.38 -0.67 -6.26
N ILE A 41 -7.87 -1.54 -5.38
CA ILE A 41 -6.47 -1.98 -5.37
C ILE A 41 -6.39 -3.43 -5.83
N SER A 42 -6.70 -4.37 -4.95
CA SER A 42 -6.72 -5.80 -5.23
C SER A 42 -7.31 -6.54 -4.04
N LYS A 43 -8.17 -7.53 -4.30
CA LYS A 43 -8.65 -8.45 -3.25
C LYS A 43 -7.52 -9.28 -2.63
N ALA A 44 -6.42 -9.51 -3.36
CA ALA A 44 -5.26 -10.24 -2.83
C ALA A 44 -4.56 -9.50 -1.68
N LEU A 45 -4.81 -8.18 -1.54
CA LEU A 45 -4.28 -7.36 -0.45
C LEU A 45 -5.30 -7.11 0.66
N ALA A 46 -6.51 -7.70 0.59
CA ALA A 46 -7.55 -7.50 1.59
C ALA A 46 -7.03 -7.75 3.02
N GLY A 47 -7.32 -6.80 3.92
CA GLY A 47 -6.87 -6.85 5.31
C GLY A 47 -5.42 -6.41 5.55
N ARG A 48 -4.61 -6.23 4.50
CA ARG A 48 -3.22 -5.73 4.63
C ARG A 48 -3.20 -4.21 4.71
N TYR A 49 -2.27 -3.67 5.48
CA TYR A 49 -1.89 -2.27 5.39
C TYR A 49 -0.93 -2.10 4.23
N ILE A 50 -1.20 -1.11 3.38
CA ILE A 50 -0.38 -0.75 2.23
C ILE A 50 0.09 0.69 2.34
N ARG A 51 1.21 0.98 1.70
CA ARG A 51 1.76 2.32 1.60
C ARG A 51 1.13 3.04 0.40
N LEU A 52 0.66 4.24 0.64
CA LEU A 52 0.16 5.17 -0.37
C LEU A 52 1.06 6.39 -0.40
N VAL A 53 1.36 6.88 -1.59
CA VAL A 53 2.09 8.14 -1.80
C VAL A 53 1.17 9.09 -2.56
N VAL A 54 0.91 10.26 -1.99
CA VAL A 54 0.17 11.34 -2.66
C VAL A 54 1.18 12.34 -3.17
N LEU A 55 1.20 12.60 -4.47
CA LEU A 55 2.14 13.50 -5.11
C LEU A 55 1.55 14.08 -6.40
N ASP A 56 1.57 15.40 -6.56
CA ASP A 56 1.07 16.12 -7.74
C ASP A 56 -0.36 15.72 -8.15
N GLY A 57 -1.26 15.60 -7.17
CA GLY A 57 -2.65 15.18 -7.42
C GLY A 57 -2.80 13.70 -7.81
N ARG A 58 -1.74 12.90 -7.72
CA ARG A 58 -1.76 11.45 -7.98
C ARG A 58 -1.74 10.69 -6.67
N LEU A 59 -2.57 9.65 -6.59
CA LEU A 59 -2.53 8.65 -5.53
C LEU A 59 -1.79 7.41 -6.05
N ILE A 60 -0.56 7.23 -5.59
CA ILE A 60 0.34 6.15 -5.99
C ILE A 60 0.24 5.03 -4.95
N VAL A 61 0.00 3.81 -5.40
CA VAL A 61 -0.09 2.62 -4.56
C VAL A 61 1.21 1.85 -4.69
N ASP A 62 2.00 1.84 -3.63
CA ASP A 62 3.27 1.15 -3.57
C ASP A 62 3.10 -0.15 -2.78
N ALA A 63 2.73 -1.22 -3.51
CA ALA A 63 2.50 -2.53 -2.92
C ALA A 63 2.87 -3.64 -3.91
N SER A 64 3.58 -4.66 -3.42
CA SER A 64 3.78 -5.91 -4.14
C SER A 64 2.52 -6.77 -4.04
N ILE A 65 1.90 -7.09 -5.18
CA ILE A 65 0.78 -8.02 -5.26
C ILE A 65 1.36 -9.41 -5.51
N PRO A 66 1.25 -10.37 -4.58
CA PRO A 66 1.67 -11.73 -4.84
C PRO A 66 0.81 -12.31 -5.96
N LEU A 67 1.44 -12.71 -7.07
CA LEU A 67 0.79 -13.35 -8.19
C LEU A 67 1.42 -14.72 -8.43
N HIS A 68 0.97 -15.71 -7.66
CA HIS A 68 1.15 -17.12 -7.99
C HIS A 68 -0.19 -17.81 -7.80
N LYS A 69 -0.69 -18.44 -8.86
CA LYS A 69 -1.91 -19.22 -8.84
C LYS A 69 -1.63 -20.52 -9.56
N GLU A 70 -1.85 -21.62 -8.84
CA GLU A 70 -1.79 -22.96 -9.38
C GLU A 70 -3.20 -23.54 -9.34
N TYR A 71 -3.59 -24.21 -10.42
CA TYR A 71 -4.87 -24.89 -10.52
C TYR A 71 -4.58 -26.34 -10.90
N THR A 72 -5.04 -27.28 -10.07
CA THR A 72 -5.06 -28.68 -10.46
C THR A 72 -6.15 -28.87 -11.51
N LEU A 73 -5.77 -29.39 -12.67
CA LEU A 73 -6.72 -29.80 -13.69
C LEU A 73 -7.02 -31.29 -13.50
N SER A 74 -8.31 -31.63 -13.45
CA SER A 74 -8.84 -33.01 -13.43
C SER A 74 -9.55 -33.31 -14.74
#